data_AF-A0A928PD72-F1
#
_entry.id   AF-A0A928PD72-F1
#
_cell.length_a   1.000
_cell.length_b   1.000
_cell.length_c   1.000
_cell.angle_alpha   90.00
_cell.angle_beta   90.00
_cell.angle_gamma   90.00
#
_symmetry.space_group_name_H-M   'P 1'
#
loop_
_entity.id
_entity.type
_entity.pdbx_description
1 polymer ?
#
loop_
_entity_poly.entity_id
_entity_poly.type
_entity_poly.pdbx_seq_one_letter_code
_entity_poly.pdbx_strand_id
1 'polypeptide(L)'
;MTYGALNNAVPVLNKLVLQNLRLRQAYQLTKIAKRVNDELAFFNAKYQEIMNGDFPDDEKIKMMNELLNFEVEWDVEPLVFSVNDDLILSASDLEMGRGLVEIREEPT
;
A
#
# COMPACT_ATOMS: atom_id res chain seq x y z
N MET A 1 -9.08 -2.43 -4.10
CA MET A 1 -7.70 -1.92 -4.36
C MET A 1 -6.93 -3.04 -5.05
N THR A 2 -5.91 -2.81 -5.89
CA THR A 2 -5.18 -3.93 -6.52
C THR A 2 -3.90 -4.29 -5.75
N TYR A 3 -3.37 -5.51 -5.95
CA TYR A 3 -2.04 -5.85 -5.40
C TYR A 3 -0.94 -4.93 -5.91
N GLY A 4 -1.02 -4.50 -7.18
CA GLY A 4 -0.10 -3.50 -7.73
C GLY A 4 -0.13 -2.18 -6.96
N ALA A 5 -1.33 -1.69 -6.60
CA ALA A 5 -1.48 -0.49 -5.79
C ALA A 5 -0.91 -0.69 -4.36
N LEU A 6 -1.18 -1.83 -3.73
CA LEU A 6 -0.64 -2.16 -2.40
C LEU A 6 0.90 -2.23 -2.41
N ASN A 7 1.48 -2.88 -3.41
CA ASN A 7 2.93 -2.98 -3.55
C ASN A 7 3.58 -1.60 -3.77
N ASN A 8 2.95 -0.75 -4.59
CA ASN A 8 3.41 0.61 -4.86
C ASN A 8 3.29 1.53 -3.63
N ALA A 9 2.42 1.21 -2.67
CA ALA A 9 2.23 2.01 -1.46
C ALA A 9 3.30 1.78 -0.38
N VAL A 10 4.02 0.65 -0.41
CA VAL A 10 5.01 0.28 0.61
C VAL A 10 6.05 1.38 0.88
N PRO A 11 6.66 2.03 -0.14
CA PRO A 11 7.61 3.12 0.09
C PRO A 11 7.01 4.29 0.86
N VAL A 12 5.74 4.61 0.63
CA VAL A 12 5.03 5.70 1.32
C VAL A 12 4.79 5.34 2.78
N LEU A 13 4.34 4.12 3.06
CA LEU A 13 4.17 3.65 4.44
C LEU A 13 5.50 3.70 5.21
N ASN A 14 6.61 3.29 4.58
CA ASN A 14 7.94 3.37 5.18
C ASN A 14 8.37 4.82 5.47
N LYS A 15 8.08 5.76 4.56
CA LYS A 15 8.32 7.19 4.80
C LYS A 15 7.51 7.72 5.97
N LEU A 16 6.24 7.32 6.08
CA LEU A 16 5.33 7.76 7.14
C LEU A 16 5.76 7.27 8.53
N VAL A 17 6.34 6.07 8.63
CA VAL A 17 6.91 5.56 9.90
C VAL A 17 8.02 6.46 10.44
N LEU A 18 8.73 7.17 9.56
CA LEU A 18 9.82 8.08 9.95
C LEU A 18 9.34 9.49 10.31
N GLN A 19 8.04 9.79 10.15
CA GLN A 19 7.47 11.10 10.47
C GLN A 19 7.08 11.19 11.96
N ASN A 20 6.92 12.41 12.45
CA ASN A 20 6.45 12.66 13.81
C ASN A 20 4.92 12.51 13.88
N LEU A 21 4.45 11.28 13.98
CA LEU A 21 3.02 10.96 13.99
C LEU A 21 2.39 11.15 15.37
N ARG A 22 1.16 11.67 15.41
CA ARG A 22 0.34 11.62 16.63
C ARG A 22 0.01 10.17 16.97
N LEU A 23 -0.24 9.86 18.25
CA LEU A 23 -0.51 8.49 18.70
C LEU A 23 -1.63 7.79 17.92
N ARG A 24 -2.72 8.52 17.60
CA ARG A 24 -3.82 7.98 16.80
C ARG A 24 -3.38 7.61 15.38
N GLN A 25 -2.56 8.45 14.74
CA GLN A 25 -2.01 8.23 13.41
C GLN A 25 -1.05 7.05 13.42
N ALA A 26 -0.14 6.98 14.41
CA ALA A 26 0.76 5.85 14.58
C ALA A 26 0.00 4.53 14.74
N TYR A 27 -1.04 4.50 15.58
CA TYR A 27 -1.88 3.31 15.74
C TYR A 27 -2.58 2.90 14.44
N GLN A 28 -3.15 3.86 13.70
CA GLN A 28 -3.80 3.56 12.42
C GLN A 28 -2.78 3.06 11.37
N LEU A 29 -1.58 3.65 11.33
CA LEU A 29 -0.50 3.18 10.47
C LEU A 29 -0.10 1.74 10.80
N THR A 30 -0.08 1.32 12.06
CA THR A 30 0.20 -0.09 12.41
C THR A 30 -0.85 -1.05 11.87
N LYS A 31 -2.14 -0.68 11.86
CA LYS A 31 -3.21 -1.50 11.29
C LYS A 31 -3.06 -1.64 9.78
N ILE A 32 -2.83 -0.52 9.10
CA ILE A 32 -2.60 -0.49 7.65
C ILE A 32 -1.37 -1.33 7.31
N ALA A 33 -0.24 -1.09 7.97
CA ALA A 33 1.01 -1.81 7.73
C ALA A 33 0.85 -3.33 7.94
N LYS A 34 0.13 -3.74 9.00
CA LYS A 34 -0.17 -5.16 9.22
C LYS A 34 -0.98 -5.75 8.07
N ARG A 35 -2.07 -5.09 7.67
CA ARG A 35 -2.93 -5.57 6.58
C ARG A 35 -2.17 -5.63 5.26
N VAL A 36 -1.37 -4.61 4.94
CA VAL A 36 -0.50 -4.60 3.75
C VAL A 36 0.48 -5.77 3.79
N ASN A 37 1.13 -6.03 4.93
CA ASN A 37 2.07 -7.14 5.06
C ASN A 37 1.40 -8.51 4.87
N ASP A 38 0.19 -8.70 5.40
CA ASP A 38 -0.58 -9.95 5.22
C ASP A 38 -0.88 -10.18 3.72
N GLU A 39 -1.32 -9.14 3.01
CA GLU A 39 -1.61 -9.19 1.57
C GLU A 39 -0.34 -9.37 0.73
N LEU A 40 0.76 -8.72 1.10
CA LEU A 40 2.06 -8.89 0.42
C LEU A 40 2.64 -10.28 0.65
N ALA A 41 2.41 -10.91 1.80
CA ALA A 41 2.81 -12.28 2.04
C ALA A 41 2.10 -13.24 1.08
N PHE A 42 0.79 -13.05 0.87
CA PHE A 42 0.03 -13.82 -0.11
C PHE A 42 0.52 -13.56 -1.54
N PHE A 43 0.69 -12.28 -1.92
CA PHE A 43 1.24 -11.89 -3.21
C PHE A 43 2.60 -12.54 -3.47
N ASN A 44 3.52 -12.48 -2.50
CA ASN A 44 4.86 -13.04 -2.62
C ASN A 44 4.83 -14.57 -2.78
N ALA A 45 3.94 -15.27 -2.08
CA ALA A 45 3.77 -16.71 -2.27
C ALA A 45 3.34 -17.03 -3.71
N LYS A 46 2.36 -16.30 -4.24
CA LYS A 46 1.88 -16.47 -5.63
C LYS A 46 2.92 -16.06 -6.67
N TYR A 47 3.66 -14.99 -6.41
CA TYR A 47 4.77 -14.56 -7.23
C TYR A 47 5.83 -15.68 -7.36
N GLN A 48 6.19 -16.30 -6.24
CA GLN A 48 7.15 -17.40 -6.22
C GLN A 48 6.63 -18.65 -6.95
N GLU A 49 5.33 -18.96 -6.84
CA GLU A 49 4.71 -20.04 -7.63
C GLU A 49 4.84 -19.79 -9.14
N ILE A 50 4.58 -18.57 -9.61
CA ILE A 50 4.68 -18.20 -11.04
C ILE A 50 6.13 -18.27 -11.52
N MET A 51 7.06 -17.69 -10.74
CA MET A 51 8.46 -17.58 -11.16
C MET A 51 9.19 -18.92 -11.16
N ASN A 52 8.93 -19.77 -10.16
CA ASN A 52 9.54 -21.09 -10.05
C ASN A 52 8.78 -22.16 -10.86
N GLY A 53 7.59 -21.85 -11.36
CA GLY A 53 6.83 -22.72 -12.23
C GLY A 53 7.51 -22.91 -13.60
N ASP A 54 7.31 -24.08 -14.18
CA ASP A 54 7.77 -24.42 -15.54
C ASP A 54 6.76 -23.93 -16.58
N PHE A 55 6.61 -22.60 -16.64
CA PHE A 55 5.77 -21.90 -17.61
C PHE A 55 6.64 -21.18 -18.63
N PRO A 56 6.21 -21.09 -19.90
CA PRO A 56 6.78 -20.17 -20.88
C PRO A 56 6.81 -18.71 -20.38
N ASP A 57 7.78 -17.92 -20.84
CA ASP A 57 7.99 -16.54 -20.37
C ASP A 57 6.79 -15.63 -20.63
N ASP A 58 6.11 -15.79 -21.78
CA ASP A 58 4.91 -15.04 -22.13
C ASP A 58 3.74 -15.37 -21.20
N GLU A 59 3.60 -16.63 -20.79
CA GLU A 59 2.61 -17.05 -19.81
C GLU A 59 2.94 -16.49 -18.42
N LYS A 60 4.21 -16.49 -18.00
CA LYS A 60 4.63 -15.85 -16.74
C LYS A 60 4.30 -14.37 -16.70
N ILE A 61 4.54 -13.65 -17.80
CA ILE A 61 4.20 -12.21 -17.92
C ILE A 61 2.68 -12.02 -17.77
N LYS A 62 1.88 -12.86 -18.44
CA LYS A 62 0.43 -12.78 -18.35
C LYS A 62 -0.09 -13.03 -16.93
N MET A 63 0.37 -14.11 -16.29
CA MET A 63 0.00 -14.45 -14.92
C MET A 63 0.43 -13.36 -13.93
N MET A 64 1.61 -12.77 -14.13
CA MET A 64 2.08 -11.66 -13.29
C MET A 64 1.20 -10.42 -13.44
N ASN A 65 0.81 -10.07 -14.67
CA ASN A 65 -0.11 -8.96 -14.91
C ASN A 65 -1.49 -9.22 -14.29
N GLU A 66 -2.00 -10.45 -14.37
CA GLU A 66 -3.25 -10.82 -13.71
C GLU A 66 -3.13 -10.69 -12.18
N LEU A 67 -2.03 -11.18 -11.59
CA LEU A 67 -1.78 -11.07 -10.15
C LEU A 67 -1.71 -9.60 -9.70
N LEU A 68 -1.00 -8.74 -10.43
CA LEU A 68 -0.88 -7.31 -10.09
C LEU A 68 -2.22 -6.57 -10.19
N ASN A 69 -3.08 -6.95 -11.13
CA ASN A 69 -4.38 -6.32 -11.35
C ASN A 69 -5.51 -6.94 -10.52
N PHE A 70 -5.25 -8.04 -9.80
CA PHE A 70 -6.25 -8.68 -8.96
C PHE A 70 -6.72 -7.72 -7.85
N GLU A 71 -8.05 -7.66 -7.67
CA GLU A 71 -8.68 -6.80 -6.69
C GLU A 71 -8.66 -7.44 -5.29
N VAL A 72 -8.09 -6.70 -4.35
CA VAL A 72 -8.08 -6.99 -2.93
C VAL A 72 -9.21 -6.21 -2.26
N GLU A 73 -10.00 -6.94 -1.47
CA GLU A 73 -10.99 -6.35 -0.57
C GLU A 73 -10.26 -5.62 0.55
N TRP A 74 -10.49 -4.31 0.63
CA TRP A 74 -9.81 -3.42 1.54
C TRP A 74 -10.82 -2.74 2.46
N ASP A 75 -10.77 -3.12 3.74
CA ASP A 75 -11.70 -2.71 4.80
C ASP A 75 -11.04 -1.82 5.86
N VAL A 76 -9.75 -1.52 5.70
CA VAL A 76 -9.00 -0.69 6.65
C VAL A 76 -9.18 0.79 6.32
N GLU A 77 -9.65 1.55 7.30
CA GLU A 77 -9.80 3.00 7.20
C GLU A 77 -8.46 3.67 6.82
N PRO A 78 -8.50 4.74 6.00
CA PRO A 78 -7.29 5.45 5.62
C PRO A 78 -6.68 6.20 6.82
N LEU A 79 -5.38 6.41 6.75
CA LEU A 79 -4.65 7.27 7.66
C LEU A 79 -4.94 8.73 7.30
N VAL A 80 -5.57 9.44 8.23
CA VAL A 80 -5.97 10.84 8.01
C VAL A 80 -4.92 11.80 8.57
N PHE A 81 -4.49 12.73 7.73
CA PHE A 81 -3.62 13.84 8.09
C PHE A 81 -4.33 15.18 7.90
N SER A 82 -3.99 16.14 8.77
CA SER A 82 -4.37 17.54 8.56
C SER A 82 -3.41 18.19 7.56
N VAL A 83 -3.89 19.16 6.79
CA VAL A 83 -3.02 20.02 5.94
C VAL A 83 -1.94 20.73 6.77
N ASN A 84 -2.21 20.95 8.07
CA ASN A 84 -1.28 21.59 8.99
C ASN A 84 -0.27 20.62 9.63
N ASP A 85 -0.37 19.31 9.39
CA ASP A 85 0.61 18.36 9.90
C ASP A 85 1.93 18.51 9.12
N ASP A 86 3.05 18.55 9.86
CA ASP A 86 4.39 18.70 9.28
C ASP A 86 4.84 17.37 8.64
N LEU A 87 4.41 17.15 7.39
CA LEU A 87 4.66 15.93 6.61
C LEU A 87 5.51 16.24 5.40
N ILE A 88 6.57 15.45 5.23
CA ILE A 88 7.43 15.52 4.05
C ILE A 88 6.99 14.44 3.06
N LEU A 89 5.97 14.74 2.26
CA LEU A 89 5.47 13.89 1.18
C LEU A 89 5.52 14.61 -0.16
N SER A 90 6.00 13.92 -1.20
CA SER A 90 5.91 14.42 -2.58
C SER A 90 4.55 14.12 -3.19
N ALA A 91 4.20 14.79 -4.30
CA ALA A 91 2.98 14.47 -5.06
C ALA A 91 2.92 13.00 -5.50
N SER A 92 4.07 12.40 -5.82
CA SER A 92 4.19 10.98 -6.13
C SER A 92 3.81 10.10 -4.93
N ASP A 93 4.18 10.50 -3.72
CA ASP A 93 3.87 9.74 -2.50
C ASP A 93 2.35 9.77 -2.22
N LEU A 94 1.68 10.88 -2.50
CA LEU A 94 0.23 10.99 -2.34
C LEU A 94 -0.51 10.07 -3.32
N GLU A 95 -0.04 9.98 -4.58
CA GLU A 95 -0.64 9.07 -5.56
C GLU A 95 -0.39 7.60 -5.18
N MET A 96 0.83 7.25 -4.76
CA MET A 96 1.17 5.89 -4.33
C MET A 96 0.43 5.47 -3.04
N GLY A 97 0.17 6.42 -2.14
CA GLY A 97 -0.59 6.21 -0.91
C GLY A 97 -2.12 6.30 -1.08
N ARG A 98 -2.62 6.47 -2.30
CA ARG A 98 -4.05 6.71 -2.56
C ARG A 98 -4.92 5.56 -2.02
N GLY A 99 -5.93 5.93 -1.24
CA GLY A 99 -6.83 4.97 -0.57
C GLY A 99 -6.29 4.42 0.75
N LEU A 100 -5.01 4.66 1.07
CA LEU A 100 -4.42 4.35 2.37
C LEU A 100 -4.16 5.61 3.20
N VAL A 101 -3.96 6.74 2.52
CA VAL A 101 -3.68 8.04 3.13
C VAL A 101 -4.70 9.04 2.60
N GLU A 102 -5.23 9.86 3.50
CA GLU A 102 -6.16 10.93 3.18
C GLU A 102 -5.70 12.23 3.85
N ILE A 103 -5.66 13.32 3.08
CA ILE A 103 -5.41 14.65 3.61
C ILE A 103 -6.77 15.36 3.72
N ARG A 104 -7.09 15.87 4.92
CA ARG A 104 -8.31 16.64 5.17
C ARG A 104 -7.95 18.03 5.66
N GLU A 105 -8.71 19.02 5.21
CA GLU A 105 -8.77 20.32 5.88
C GLU A 105 -9.50 20.14 7.22
N GLU A 106 -8.95 20.68 8.31
CA GLU A 106 -9.72 20.74 9.57
C GLU A 106 -10.96 21.61 9.34
N PRO A 107 -12.16 21.20 9.81
CA PRO A 107 -13.29 22.10 9.83
C PRO A 107 -12.94 23.30 10.71
N THR A 108 -12.95 24.49 10.09
CA THR A 108 -12.86 25.80 10.74
C THR A 108 -13.88 25.98 11.85
#